data_AF-A0A954Q079-F1
#
_entry.id   AF-A0A954Q079-F1
#
_cell.length_a   1.000
_cell.length_b   1.000
_cell.length_c   1.000
_cell.angle_alpha   90.00
_cell.angle_beta   90.00
_cell.angle_gamma   90.00
#
_symmetry.space_group_name_H-M   'P 1'
#
loop_
_entity.id
_entity.type
_entity.pdbx_description
1 polymer ?
#
loop_
_entity_poly.entity_id
_entity_poly.type
_entity_poly.pdbx_seq_one_letter_code
_entity_poly.pdbx_strand_id
1 'polypeptide(L)'
;MTLDTNRIRSDFPILSRETASGAPLAFLDNAASAQRPQSVIDAISDCYQRYYANVHRGIHTLSEESTAAYEAARETTRLFIGASSRGEVIFTAGTTAAINLVA
;
A
#
# COMPACT_ATOMS: atom_id res chain seq x y z
N MET A 1 24.75 4.85 -7.03
CA MET A 1 24.14 4.83 -5.68
C MET A 1 24.32 3.43 -5.12
N THR A 2 24.81 3.31 -3.88
CA THR A 2 25.00 2.01 -3.22
C THR A 2 23.75 1.68 -2.41
N LEU A 3 23.28 0.44 -2.49
CA LEU A 3 22.12 -0.04 -1.74
C LEU A 3 22.50 -0.30 -0.27
N ASP A 4 21.92 0.45 0.66
CA ASP A 4 22.08 0.22 2.11
C ASP A 4 20.93 -0.66 2.63
N THR A 5 21.22 -1.95 2.80
CA THR A 5 20.24 -2.93 3.25
C THR A 5 19.89 -2.78 4.73
N ASN A 6 20.79 -2.26 5.56
CA ASN A 6 20.51 -2.07 6.98
C ASN A 6 19.51 -0.94 7.19
N ARG A 7 19.70 0.17 6.46
CA ARG A 7 18.73 1.27 6.45
C ARG A 7 17.36 0.84 5.91
N ILE A 8 17.32 0.02 4.85
CA ILE A 8 16.06 -0.49 4.32
C ILE A 8 15.39 -1.42 5.34
N ARG A 9 16.14 -2.31 5.99
CA ARG A 9 15.59 -3.23 7.00
C ARG A 9 14.98 -2.49 8.19
N SER A 10 15.55 -1.36 8.62
CA SER A 10 14.97 -0.56 9.70
C SER A 10 13.61 0.04 9.37
N ASP A 11 13.26 0.18 8.08
CA ASP A 11 11.93 0.62 7.68
C ASP A 11 10.86 -0.46 7.88
N PHE A 12 11.21 -1.73 8.12
CA PHE A 12 10.28 -2.84 8.31
C PHE A 12 10.26 -3.31 9.77
N PRO A 13 9.36 -2.79 10.62
CA PRO A 13 9.39 -3.04 12.07
C PRO A 13 9.28 -4.52 12.44
N ILE A 14 8.58 -5.34 11.64
CA ILE A 14 8.42 -6.77 11.91
C ILE A 14 9.74 -7.55 11.85
N LEU A 15 10.76 -7.05 11.12
CA LEU A 15 12.03 -7.74 10.95
C LEU A 15 12.94 -7.67 12.18
N SER A 16 12.59 -6.87 13.19
CA SER A 16 13.29 -6.86 14.50
C SER A 16 12.74 -7.89 15.48
N ARG A 17 11.70 -8.65 15.11
CA ARG A 17 11.10 -9.67 15.98
C ARG A 17 11.95 -10.94 16.05
N GLU A 18 11.79 -11.65 17.15
CA GLU A 18 12.22 -13.03 17.30
C GLU A 18 11.07 -14.01 16.99
N THR A 19 11.44 -15.21 16.56
CA THR A 19 10.52 -16.34 16.40
C THR A 19 10.09 -16.89 17.76
N ALA A 20 9.10 -17.78 17.78
CA ALA A 20 8.70 -18.48 19.01
C ALA A 20 9.84 -19.32 19.64
N SER A 21 10.87 -19.67 18.87
CA SER A 21 12.06 -20.38 19.34
C SER A 21 13.16 -19.45 19.86
N GLY A 22 12.93 -18.13 19.90
CA GLY A 22 13.92 -17.13 20.33
C GLY A 22 15.00 -16.82 19.28
N ALA A 23 14.83 -17.25 18.02
CA ALA A 23 15.78 -16.93 16.95
C ALA A 23 15.37 -15.65 16.22
N PRO A 24 16.31 -14.86 15.64
CA PRO A 24 15.96 -13.72 14.81
C PRO A 24 15.07 -14.12 13.62
N LEU A 25 14.04 -13.33 13.32
CA LEU A 25 13.15 -13.61 12.20
C LEU A 25 13.87 -13.49 10.85
N ALA A 26 13.96 -14.61 10.12
CA ALA A 26 14.35 -14.66 8.72
C ALA A 26 13.10 -14.98 7.86
N PHE A 27 12.41 -13.95 7.39
CA PHE A 27 11.19 -14.10 6.57
C PHE A 27 11.56 -14.32 5.09
N LEU A 28 11.56 -15.58 4.66
CA LEU A 28 11.94 -16.02 3.30
C LEU A 28 10.76 -16.42 2.41
N ASP A 29 9.54 -15.99 2.76
CA ASP A 29 8.29 -16.32 2.04
C ASP A 29 7.64 -15.08 1.38
N ASN A 30 8.48 -14.20 0.82
CA ASN A 30 8.00 -12.94 0.21
C ASN A 30 7.17 -13.16 -1.07
N ALA A 31 7.27 -14.34 -1.69
CA ALA A 31 6.49 -14.69 -2.88
C ALA A 31 5.00 -14.92 -2.56
N ALA A 32 4.67 -15.39 -1.36
CA ALA A 32 3.29 -15.49 -0.91
C ALA A 32 2.73 -14.11 -0.51
N SER A 33 3.47 -13.34 0.30
CA SER A 33 3.19 -11.93 0.60
C SER A 33 4.41 -11.26 1.22
N ALA A 34 4.61 -9.98 0.89
CA ALA A 34 5.70 -9.17 1.44
C ALA A 34 5.32 -8.47 2.75
N GLN A 35 6.31 -8.25 3.62
CA GLN A 35 6.17 -7.37 4.78
C GLN A 35 5.95 -5.91 4.35
N ARG A 36 5.40 -5.08 5.24
CA ARG A 36 5.13 -3.66 4.97
C ARG A 36 6.13 -2.75 5.68
N PRO A 37 6.68 -1.74 5.00
CA PRO A 37 7.47 -0.72 5.67
C PRO A 37 6.56 0.19 6.52
N GLN A 38 7.15 0.88 7.49
CA GLN A 38 6.46 1.75 8.44
C GLN A 38 5.63 2.83 7.72
N SER A 39 6.14 3.42 6.64
CA SER A 39 5.41 4.42 5.86
C SER A 39 4.08 3.94 5.28
N VAL A 40 3.99 2.65 4.91
CA VAL A 40 2.72 2.06 4.43
C VAL A 40 1.75 1.83 5.59
N ILE A 41 2.27 1.40 6.74
CA ILE A 41 1.47 1.21 7.96
C ILE A 41 0.90 2.55 8.42
N ASP A 42 1.74 3.59 8.45
CA ASP A 42 1.38 4.94 8.86
C ASP A 42 0.32 5.54 7.94
N ALA A 43 0.47 5.39 6.61
CA ALA A 43 -0.52 5.89 5.65
C ALA A 43 -1.92 5.26 5.83
N ILE A 44 -1.97 3.96 6.14
CA ILE A 44 -3.24 3.27 6.45
C ILE A 44 -3.81 3.79 7.77
N SER A 45 -2.96 3.91 8.80
CA SER A 45 -3.36 4.41 10.12
C SER A 45 -3.90 5.84 10.05
N ASP A 46 -3.20 6.73 9.37
CA ASP A 46 -3.55 8.15 9.17
C ASP A 46 -4.91 8.29 8.48
N CYS A 47 -5.14 7.49 7.43
CA CYS A 47 -6.43 7.42 6.74
C CYS A 47 -7.58 7.10 7.72
N TYR A 48 -7.45 6.01 8.47
CA TYR A 48 -8.49 5.59 9.42
C TYR A 48 -8.67 6.54 10.60
N GLN A 49 -7.61 7.20 11.03
CA GLN A 49 -7.65 8.09 12.19
C GLN A 49 -8.16 9.49 11.87
N ARG A 50 -7.96 9.98 10.64
CA ARG A 50 -8.13 11.42 10.33
C ARG A 50 -9.20 11.72 9.30
N TYR A 51 -9.28 10.95 8.22
CA TYR A 51 -10.08 11.36 7.05
C TYR A 51 -10.95 10.27 6.42
N TYR A 52 -11.09 9.10 7.05
CA TYR A 52 -11.86 7.97 6.52
C TYR A 52 -13.33 8.31 6.27
N ALA A 53 -13.75 8.23 5.02
CA ALA A 53 -15.14 8.29 4.58
C ALA A 53 -15.31 7.57 3.23
N ASN A 54 -16.55 7.36 2.81
CA ASN A 54 -16.83 6.88 1.45
C ASN A 54 -16.31 7.90 0.42
N VAL A 55 -15.49 7.43 -0.51
CA VAL A 55 -14.99 8.23 -1.65
C VAL A 55 -16.11 8.51 -2.66
N HIS A 56 -16.03 9.64 -3.35
CA HIS A 56 -16.94 10.08 -4.43
C HIS A 56 -18.44 10.19 -4.05
N ARG A 57 -18.79 10.04 -2.77
CA ARG A 57 -20.18 9.87 -2.33
C ARG A 57 -20.70 10.99 -1.43
N GLY A 58 -19.85 11.92 -1.00
CA GLY A 58 -20.22 13.01 -0.10
C GLY A 58 -19.64 14.36 -0.53
N ILE A 59 -20.33 15.42 -0.13
CA ILE A 59 -19.89 16.83 -0.27
C ILE A 59 -19.32 17.39 1.04
N HIS A 60 -19.06 16.50 2.00
CA HIS A 60 -18.50 16.87 3.30
C HIS A 60 -16.99 16.62 3.33
N THR A 61 -16.29 17.37 4.17
CA THR A 61 -14.81 17.43 4.23
C THR A 61 -14.13 16.06 4.19
N LEU A 62 -14.53 15.12 5.06
CA LEU A 62 -13.90 13.80 5.10
C LEU A 62 -14.07 13.00 3.77
N SER A 63 -15.19 13.16 3.07
CA SER A 63 -15.39 12.50 1.77
C SER A 63 -14.51 13.12 0.70
N GLU A 64 -14.34 14.43 0.70
CA GLU A 64 -13.44 15.14 -0.21
C GLU A 64 -11.97 14.76 0.04
N GLU A 65 -11.54 14.74 1.30
CA GLU A 65 -10.19 14.34 1.69
C GLU A 65 -9.89 12.87 1.34
N SER A 66 -10.80 11.95 1.66
CA SER A 66 -10.70 10.54 1.26
C SER A 66 -10.62 10.39 -0.26
N THR A 67 -11.44 11.14 -1.00
CA THR A 67 -11.47 11.09 -2.47
C THR A 67 -10.15 11.60 -3.06
N ALA A 68 -9.62 12.70 -2.54
CA ALA A 68 -8.35 13.26 -2.98
C ALA A 68 -7.19 12.27 -2.75
N ALA A 69 -7.13 11.63 -1.57
CA ALA A 69 -6.12 10.63 -1.26
C ALA A 69 -6.22 9.39 -2.18
N TYR A 70 -7.44 8.92 -2.44
CA TYR A 70 -7.70 7.78 -3.33
C TYR A 70 -7.27 8.06 -4.78
N GLU A 71 -7.60 9.25 -5.31
CA GLU A 71 -7.20 9.65 -6.66
C GLU A 71 -5.69 9.95 -6.79
N ALA A 72 -5.05 10.43 -5.71
CA ALA A 72 -3.59 10.56 -5.65
C ALA A 72 -2.89 9.18 -5.71
N ALA A 73 -3.45 8.16 -5.06
CA ALA A 73 -2.96 6.78 -5.18
C ALA A 73 -3.11 6.23 -6.61
N ARG A 74 -4.22 6.57 -7.30
CA ARG A 74 -4.42 6.22 -8.71
C ARG A 74 -3.36 6.87 -9.60
N GLU A 75 -3.07 8.15 -9.40
CA GLU A 75 -2.03 8.85 -10.16
C GLU A 75 -0.63 8.28 -9.91
N THR A 76 -0.31 7.97 -8.66
CA THR A 76 0.95 7.30 -8.30
C THR A 76 1.08 5.95 -8.99
N THR A 77 -0.01 5.17 -9.04
CA THR A 77 -0.04 3.88 -9.74
C THR A 77 0.12 4.04 -11.25
N ARG A 78 -0.58 5.01 -11.86
CA ARG A 78 -0.46 5.34 -13.28
C ARG A 78 0.99 5.64 -13.67
N LEU A 79 1.67 6.48 -12.88
CA LEU A 79 3.08 6.80 -13.07
C LEU A 79 3.99 5.57 -12.89
N PHE A 80 3.73 4.76 -11.87
CA PHE A 80 4.53 3.57 -11.57
C PHE A 80 4.51 2.54 -12.71
N ILE A 81 3.34 2.31 -13.33
CA ILE A 81 3.20 1.36 -14.44
C ILE A 81 3.36 1.98 -15.83
N GLY A 82 3.51 3.31 -15.91
CA GLY A 82 3.65 4.04 -17.18
C GLY A 82 2.37 4.13 -18.03
N ALA A 83 1.19 4.11 -17.42
CA ALA A 83 -0.08 4.27 -18.14
C ALA A 83 -0.28 5.71 -18.65
N SER A 84 -0.98 5.88 -19.77
CA SER A 84 -1.18 7.18 -20.44
C SER A 84 -2.17 8.07 -19.70
N SER A 85 -3.17 7.50 -19.04
CA SER A 85 -4.17 8.25 -18.28
C SER A 85 -4.62 7.54 -17.01
N ARG A 86 -5.18 8.31 -16.06
CA ARG A 86 -5.77 7.75 -14.82
C ARG A 86 -6.92 6.79 -15.10
N GLY A 87 -7.66 7.01 -16.20
CA GLY A 87 -8.79 6.17 -16.60
C GLY A 87 -8.40 4.75 -17.00
N GLU A 88 -7.12 4.50 -17.29
CA GLU A 88 -6.60 3.16 -17.60
C GLU A 88 -6.24 2.35 -16.35
N VAL A 89 -6.28 2.96 -15.16
CA VAL A 89 -5.98 2.30 -13.88
C VAL A 89 -7.30 1.95 -13.18
N ILE A 90 -7.63 0.66 -13.08
CA ILE A 90 -8.79 0.17 -12.33
C ILE A 90 -8.30 -0.55 -11.07
N PHE A 91 -8.71 -0.07 -9.89
CA PHE A 91 -8.42 -0.74 -8.63
C PHE A 91 -9.34 -1.95 -8.44
N THR A 92 -8.75 -3.09 -8.10
CA THR A 92 -9.46 -4.35 -7.84
C THR A 92 -8.96 -4.95 -6.53
N ALA A 93 -9.62 -5.99 -6.03
CA ALA A 93 -9.22 -6.66 -4.80
C ALA A 93 -7.88 -7.45 -4.92
N GLY A 94 -7.38 -7.65 -6.14
CA GLY A 94 -6.14 -8.37 -6.42
C GLY A 94 -6.08 -8.91 -7.84
N THR A 95 -4.96 -9.54 -8.21
CA THR A 95 -4.69 -10.02 -9.58
C THR A 95 -5.81 -10.93 -10.12
N THR A 96 -6.31 -11.87 -9.32
CA THR A 96 -7.39 -12.78 -9.74
C THR A 96 -8.68 -12.02 -10.07
N ALA A 97 -9.05 -11.02 -9.26
CA ALA A 97 -10.23 -10.20 -9.51
C ALA A 97 -10.07 -9.33 -10.76
N ALA A 98 -8.86 -8.83 -11.03
CA ALA A 98 -8.56 -8.09 -12.25
C ALA A 98 -8.67 -8.95 -13.51
N ILE A 99 -8.20 -10.21 -13.48
CA ILE A 99 -8.36 -11.15 -14.60
C ILE A 99 -9.84 -11.44 -14.84
N ASN A 100 -10.59 -11.74 -13.77
CA ASN A 100 -12.02 -12.02 -13.87
C ASN A 100 -12.86 -10.83 -14.34
N LEU A 101 -12.40 -9.59 -14.11
CA LEU A 101 -13.07 -8.39 -14.63
C LEU A 101 -12.99 -8.30 -16.17
N VAL A 102 -11.95 -8.87 -16.77
CA VAL A 102 -11.72 -8.84 -18.23
C VAL A 102 -12.34 -10.04 -18.94
N ALA A 103 -12.38 -11.20 -18.28
CA ALA A 103 -12.85 -12.48 -18.84
C ALA A 103 -14.34 -12.48 -19.18
#